data_AF-A0A2H9QVP2-F1
#
_entry.id   AF-A0A2H9QVP2-F1
#
_cell.length_a   1.000
_cell.length_b   1.000
_cell.length_c   1.000
_cell.angle_alpha   90.00
_cell.angle_beta   90.00
_cell.angle_gamma   90.00
#
_symmetry.space_group_name_H-M   'P 1'
#
loop_
_entity.id
_entity.type
_entity.pdbx_description
1 polymer ?
#
loop_
_entity_poly.entity_id
_entity_poly.type
_entity_poly.pdbx_seq_one_letter_code
_entity_poly.pdbx_strand_id
1 'polypeptide(L)'
;MKVVGEYGKENLAKVYVAMMRNDKKSLVEFAESVHPPLPFEKKWVIIVSTLFGCPVKCKMCDAGGTFYGRLTSDEILGQIDYLVGRHFQDHTIPVEKFKIQFARMGDPAFNPNVLDVL
;
A
#
# COMPACT_ATOMS: atom_id res chain seq x y z
N MET A 1 13.23 -0.59 -0.48
CA MET A 1 12.11 -1.52 -0.71
C MET A 1 12.42 -2.44 -1.89
N LYS A 2 12.03 -3.72 -1.82
CA LYS A 2 12.13 -4.70 -2.91
C LYS A 2 10.80 -5.45 -3.04
N VAL A 3 10.15 -5.39 -4.20
CA VAL A 3 8.97 -6.22 -4.49
C VAL A 3 9.42 -7.67 -4.71
N VAL A 4 8.78 -8.59 -4.00
CA VAL A 4 9.09 -10.03 -3.99
C VAL A 4 7.96 -10.89 -4.54
N GLY A 5 6.79 -10.30 -4.79
CA GLY A 5 5.66 -10.98 -5.42
C GLY A 5 4.59 -10.00 -5.88
N GLU A 6 3.88 -10.36 -6.95
CA GLU A 6 2.73 -9.62 -7.48
C GLU A 6 1.63 -10.63 -7.81
N TYR A 7 0.38 -10.34 -7.40
CA TYR A 7 -0.75 -11.22 -7.64
C TYR A 7 -2.00 -10.42 -8.01
N GLY A 8 -2.80 -10.92 -8.95
CA GLY A 8 -4.07 -10.31 -9.34
C GLY A 8 -4.21 -10.09 -10.86
N LYS A 9 -5.14 -9.21 -11.24
CA LYS A 9 -5.46 -8.86 -12.64
C LYS A 9 -5.20 -7.38 -12.88
N GLU A 10 -4.43 -7.06 -13.92
CA GLU A 10 -4.03 -5.68 -14.27
C GLU A 10 -5.23 -4.74 -14.42
N ASN A 11 -6.31 -5.20 -15.04
CA ASN A 11 -7.50 -4.40 -15.34
C ASN A 11 -8.55 -4.39 -14.21
N LEU A 12 -8.20 -4.89 -13.02
CA LEU A 12 -9.13 -4.95 -11.90
C LEU A 12 -8.45 -4.60 -10.58
N ALA A 13 -7.54 -5.45 -10.12
CA ALA A 13 -6.83 -5.26 -8.86
C ALA A 13 -5.57 -6.12 -8.82
N LYS A 14 -4.50 -5.54 -8.26
CA LYS A 14 -3.24 -6.23 -8.00
C LYS A 14 -2.78 -5.94 -6.58
N VAL A 15 -2.23 -6.96 -5.94
CA VAL A 15 -1.50 -6.86 -4.67
C VAL A 15 -0.02 -7.12 -4.92
N TYR A 16 0.80 -6.37 -4.21
CA TYR A 16 2.25 -6.41 -4.25
C TYR A 16 2.74 -6.77 -2.86
N VAL A 17 3.62 -7.75 -2.79
CA VAL A 17 4.33 -8.12 -1.56
C VAL A 17 5.72 -7.52 -1.65
N ALA A 18 6.08 -6.66 -0.69
CA ALA A 18 7.36 -6.00 -0.67
C ALA A 18 8.07 -6.14 0.66
N MET A 19 9.39 -6.27 0.56
CA MET A 19 10.33 -6.26 1.67
C MET A 19 10.87 -4.83 1.82
N MET A 20 10.55 -4.17 2.93
CA MET A 20 10.92 -2.77 3.15
C MET A 20 12.37 -2.63 3.59
N ARG A 21 12.86 -3.58 4.40
CA ARG A 21 14.21 -3.65 4.97
C ARG A 21 14.82 -5.02 4.66
N ASN A 22 16.12 -5.23 4.90
CA ASN A 22 16.80 -6.49 4.57
C ASN A 22 16.48 -7.65 5.56
N ASP A 23 15.20 -7.84 5.90
CA ASP A 23 14.74 -8.87 6.83
C ASP A 23 13.28 -9.31 6.54
N LYS A 24 12.93 -10.53 6.95
CA LYS A 24 11.60 -11.12 6.70
C LYS A 24 10.46 -10.50 7.51
N LYS A 25 10.76 -9.80 8.60
CA LYS A 25 9.74 -9.15 9.46
C LYS A 25 9.27 -7.83 8.85
N SER A 26 10.05 -7.29 7.91
CA SER A 26 9.74 -6.06 7.17
C SER A 26 8.89 -6.27 5.90
N LEU A 27 8.15 -7.38 5.82
CA LEU A 27 7.24 -7.64 4.71
C LEU A 27 5.93 -6.88 4.91
N VAL A 28 5.48 -6.23 3.83
CA VAL A 28 4.17 -5.59 3.73
C VAL A 28 3.49 -5.93 2.43
N GLU A 29 2.18 -5.77 2.43
CA GLU A 29 1.35 -5.81 1.24
C GLU A 29 0.83 -4.41 0.94
N PHE A 30 0.80 -4.06 -0.34
CA PHE A 30 0.05 -2.90 -0.81
C PHE A 30 -0.62 -3.27 -2.12
N ALA A 31 -1.69 -2.56 -2.44
CA ALA A 31 -2.54 -2.93 -3.56
C ALA A 31 -2.95 -1.72 -4.37
N GLU A 32 -3.29 -1.98 -5.62
CA GLU A 32 -3.96 -1.04 -6.48
C GLU A 32 -5.24 -1.66 -7.03
N SER A 33 -6.23 -0.81 -7.32
CA SER A 33 -7.50 -1.25 -7.89
C SER A 33 -8.14 -0.19 -8.76
N VAL A 34 -8.85 -0.68 -9.77
CA VAL A 34 -9.81 0.06 -10.57
C VAL A 34 -11.21 -0.30 -10.07
N HIS A 35 -12.16 0.63 -10.14
CA HIS A 35 -13.53 0.40 -9.67
C HIS A 35 -14.51 0.33 -10.86
N PRO A 36 -14.75 -0.85 -11.45
CA PRO A 36 -15.74 -0.99 -12.51
C PRO A 36 -17.12 -0.47 -12.07
N PRO A 37 -17.86 0.22 -12.96
CA PRO A 37 -17.57 0.43 -14.39
C PRO A 37 -16.66 1.63 -14.70
N LEU A 38 -16.11 2.31 -13.70
CA LEU A 38 -15.21 3.45 -13.94
C LEU A 38 -13.86 2.93 -14.47
N PRO A 39 -13.36 3.45 -15.60
CA PRO A 39 -12.04 3.11 -16.09
C PRO A 39 -10.95 3.76 -15.23
N PHE A 40 -9.71 3.30 -15.41
CA PHE A 40 -8.55 3.70 -14.62
C PHE A 40 -8.35 5.22 -14.57
N GLU A 41 -8.50 5.90 -15.71
CA GLU A 41 -8.31 7.35 -15.87
C GLU A 41 -9.34 8.16 -15.07
N LYS A 42 -10.51 7.57 -14.77
CA LYS A 42 -11.57 8.22 -13.98
C LYS A 42 -11.39 8.00 -12.49
N LYS A 43 -10.87 6.84 -12.07
CA LYS A 43 -10.68 6.50 -10.66
C LYS A 43 -9.65 5.40 -10.49
N TRP A 44 -8.61 5.72 -9.72
CA TRP A 44 -7.59 4.77 -9.31
C TRP A 44 -7.43 4.84 -7.79
N VAL A 45 -7.46 3.68 -7.14
CA VAL A 45 -7.31 3.58 -5.68
C VAL A 45 -6.10 2.73 -5.38
N ILE A 46 -5.18 3.29 -4.62
CA ILE A 46 -4.07 2.56 -4.03
C ILE A 46 -4.28 2.42 -2.52
N ILE A 47 -3.92 1.27 -1.99
CA ILE A 47 -4.10 0.91 -0.59
C ILE A 47 -2.75 0.49 -0.04
N VAL A 48 -2.22 1.27 0.91
CA VAL A 48 -0.87 1.10 1.45
C VAL A 48 -0.91 0.60 2.89
N SER A 49 0.18 -0.04 3.30
CA SER A 49 0.43 -0.47 4.67
C SER A 49 1.06 0.63 5.50
N THR A 50 0.74 0.64 6.78
CA THR A 50 1.27 1.60 7.76
C THR A 50 2.06 0.94 8.88
N LEU A 51 1.90 -0.37 9.09
CA LEU A 51 2.64 -1.15 10.10
C LEU A 51 3.12 -2.48 9.51
N PHE A 52 4.16 -3.06 10.12
CA PHE A 52 4.56 -4.44 9.86
C PHE A 52 3.66 -5.39 10.66
N GLY A 53 2.52 -5.76 10.07
CA GLY A 53 1.43 -6.46 10.76
C GLY A 53 0.56 -5.52 11.59
N CYS A 54 -0.20 -6.00 12.56
CA CYS A 54 -1.10 -5.13 13.34
C CYS A 54 -1.32 -5.65 14.77
N PRO A 55 -1.12 -4.80 15.81
CA PRO A 55 -1.28 -5.22 17.21
C PRO A 55 -2.75 -5.36 17.64
N VAL A 56 -3.72 -4.87 16.83
CA VAL A 56 -5.15 -4.86 17.20
C VAL A 56 -5.78 -6.25 17.17
N LYS A 57 -5.28 -7.16 16.32
CA LYS A 57 -5.75 -8.56 16.21
C LYS A 57 -7.26 -8.70 15.95
N CYS A 58 -7.83 -7.82 15.11
CA CYS A 58 -9.21 -7.93 14.66
C CYS A 58 -9.49 -9.31 14.07
N LYS A 59 -10.56 -10.00 14.54
CA LYS A 59 -10.86 -11.40 14.16
C LYS A 59 -11.10 -11.62 12.67
N MET A 60 -11.55 -10.59 11.96
CA MET A 60 -11.80 -10.61 10.52
C MET A 60 -10.58 -10.20 9.67
N CYS A 61 -9.47 -9.79 10.31
CA CYS A 61 -8.32 -9.21 9.63
C CYS A 61 -7.14 -10.19 9.62
N ASP A 62 -6.57 -10.37 8.44
CA ASP A 62 -5.38 -11.17 8.16
C ASP A 62 -4.08 -10.54 8.68
N ALA A 63 -4.00 -9.21 8.78
CA ALA A 63 -2.83 -8.49 9.30
C ALA A 63 -2.62 -8.67 10.83
N GLY A 64 -3.59 -9.23 11.56
CA GLY A 64 -3.56 -9.37 13.02
C GLY A 64 -2.64 -10.46 13.58
N GLY A 65 -1.89 -11.18 12.74
CA GLY A 65 -1.06 -12.30 13.19
C GLY A 65 0.16 -11.88 14.02
N THR A 66 0.96 -10.94 13.50
CA THR A 66 2.21 -10.47 14.13
C THR A 66 2.27 -8.95 14.13
N PHE A 67 3.17 -8.37 14.92
CA PHE A 67 3.47 -6.94 14.88
C PHE A 67 4.98 -6.74 15.08
N TYR A 68 5.64 -6.14 14.09
CA TYR A 68 7.09 -5.92 14.09
C TYR A 68 7.50 -4.44 14.08
N GLY A 69 6.53 -3.54 14.23
CA GLY A 69 6.78 -2.12 14.37
C GLY A 69 6.06 -1.28 13.31
N ARG A 70 6.44 0.01 13.29
CA ARG A 70 5.88 1.03 12.43
C ARG A 70 6.71 1.17 11.15
N LEU A 71 6.04 1.51 10.06
CA LEU A 71 6.73 1.99 8.87
C LEU A 71 7.16 3.45 9.06
N THR A 72 8.30 3.83 8.48
CA THR A 72 8.69 5.23 8.35
C THR A 72 7.87 5.91 7.25
N SER A 73 7.87 7.24 7.21
CA SER A 73 7.20 8.03 6.15
C SER A 73 7.74 7.65 4.77
N ASP A 74 9.06 7.48 4.64
CA ASP A 74 9.72 7.01 3.41
C ASP A 74 9.28 5.59 3.00
N GLU A 75 9.04 4.70 3.96
CA GLU A 75 8.54 3.36 3.68
C GLU A 75 7.08 3.38 3.20
N ILE A 76 6.27 4.32 3.69
CA ILE A 76 4.90 4.49 3.20
C ILE A 76 4.90 5.14 1.82
N LEU A 77 5.68 6.22 1.64
CA LEU A 77 5.87 6.90 0.35
C LEU A 77 6.42 5.96 -0.71
N GLY A 78 7.38 5.09 -0.37
CA GLY A 78 7.95 4.12 -1.31
C GLY A 78 6.89 3.18 -1.92
N GLN A 79 5.85 2.81 -1.17
CA GLN A 79 4.74 2.01 -1.71
C GLN A 79 3.92 2.80 -2.73
N ILE A 80 3.69 4.09 -2.45
CA ILE A 80 2.97 5.02 -3.35
C ILE A 80 3.80 5.23 -4.62
N ASP A 81 5.07 5.60 -4.46
CA ASP A 81 5.99 5.90 -5.56
C ASP A 81 6.19 4.70 -6.48
N TYR A 82 6.25 3.49 -5.93
CA TYR A 82 6.35 2.28 -6.75
C TYR A 82 5.14 2.11 -7.68
N LEU A 83 3.92 2.29 -7.15
CA LEU A 83 2.71 2.18 -7.95
C LEU A 83 2.60 3.31 -8.96
N VAL A 84 2.90 4.55 -8.56
CA VAL A 84 2.89 5.71 -9.46
C VAL A 84 3.91 5.54 -10.57
N GLY A 85 5.17 5.23 -10.25
CA GLY A 85 6.25 5.06 -11.22
C GLY A 85 6.04 3.89 -12.18
N ARG A 86 5.25 2.88 -11.80
CA ARG A 86 4.86 1.77 -12.68
C ARG A 86 3.96 2.24 -13.83
N HIS A 87 3.05 3.19 -13.58
CA HIS A 87 2.10 3.70 -14.59
C HIS A 87 2.57 5.01 -15.23
N PHE A 88 3.30 5.85 -14.48
CA PHE A 88 3.67 7.21 -14.85
C PHE A 88 5.15 7.45 -14.54
N GLN A 89 6.01 7.27 -15.54
CA GLN A 89 7.47 7.43 -15.37
C GLN A 89 7.87 8.85 -14.94
N ASP A 90 7.10 9.86 -15.35
CA ASP A 90 7.30 11.27 -14.99
C ASP A 90 6.60 11.69 -13.69
N HIS A 91 5.97 10.74 -12.99
CA HIS A 91 5.19 10.95 -11.76
C HIS A 91 4.03 11.94 -11.88
N THR A 92 3.61 12.27 -13.11
CA THR A 92 2.39 13.05 -13.36
C THR A 92 1.21 12.09 -13.40
N ILE A 93 0.21 12.32 -12.54
CA ILE A 93 -0.95 11.43 -12.39
C ILE A 93 -2.17 12.05 -13.11
N PRO A 94 -2.47 11.69 -14.37
CA PRO A 94 -3.61 12.22 -15.14
C PRO A 94 -4.95 11.56 -14.77
N VAL A 95 -5.08 11.03 -13.55
CA VAL A 95 -6.30 10.35 -13.08
C VAL A 95 -7.19 11.34 -12.35
N GLU A 96 -8.44 11.48 -12.80
CA GLU A 96 -9.39 12.46 -12.25
C GLU A 96 -9.65 12.26 -10.75
N LYS A 97 -9.66 11.00 -10.30
CA LYS A 97 -9.83 10.63 -8.88
C LYS A 97 -8.78 9.62 -8.47
N PHE A 98 -7.59 10.13 -8.15
CA PHE A 98 -6.57 9.35 -7.48
C PHE A 98 -6.84 9.32 -5.96
N LYS A 99 -6.90 8.11 -5.37
CA LYS A 99 -7.14 7.91 -3.95
C LYS A 99 -6.07 7.05 -3.32
N ILE A 100 -5.54 7.52 -2.20
CA ILE A 100 -4.61 6.77 -1.36
C ILE A 100 -5.33 6.38 -0.07
N GLN A 101 -5.30 5.10 0.27
CA GLN A 101 -5.94 4.56 1.48
C GLN A 101 -4.89 3.90 2.38
N PHE A 102 -4.75 4.41 3.60
CA PHE A 102 -3.90 3.81 4.64
C PHE A 102 -4.63 2.66 5.34
N ALA A 103 -4.95 1.60 4.59
CA ALA A 103 -5.90 0.58 5.02
C ALA A 103 -5.50 -0.86 4.63
N ARG A 104 -4.22 -1.12 4.33
CA ARG A 104 -3.75 -2.48 4.01
C ARG A 104 -3.31 -3.24 5.26
N MET A 105 -2.03 -3.21 5.63
CA MET A 105 -1.56 -3.78 6.88
C MET A 105 -1.31 -2.68 7.91
N GLY A 106 -1.93 -2.84 9.08
CA GLY A 106 -1.81 -1.90 10.19
C GLY A 106 -2.94 -0.89 10.27
N ASP A 107 -3.20 -0.42 11.49
CA ASP A 107 -4.12 0.68 11.74
C ASP A 107 -3.32 2.00 11.77
N PRO A 108 -3.63 2.98 10.89
CA PRO A 108 -2.89 4.23 10.77
C PRO A 108 -2.85 5.04 12.07
N ALA A 109 -3.84 4.90 12.96
CA ALA A 109 -3.84 5.61 14.24
C ALA A 109 -2.67 5.20 15.15
N PHE A 110 -2.06 4.03 14.90
CA PHE A 110 -0.88 3.55 15.63
C PHE A 110 0.44 3.94 14.99
N ASN A 111 0.44 4.72 13.89
CA ASN A 111 1.65 5.20 13.24
C ASN A 111 1.60 6.72 12.96
N PRO A 112 2.20 7.58 13.81
CA PRO A 112 2.19 9.02 13.59
C PRO A 112 2.90 9.46 12.30
N ASN A 113 3.82 8.64 11.76
CA ASN A 113 4.52 8.92 10.50
C ASN A 113 3.56 9.07 9.31
N VAL A 114 2.33 8.56 9.41
CA VAL A 114 1.28 8.77 8.39
C VAL A 114 1.01 10.26 8.19
N LEU A 115 1.15 11.09 9.23
CA LEU A 115 0.92 12.54 9.14
C LEU A 115 1.94 13.24 8.23
N ASP A 116 3.16 12.71 8.14
CA ASP A 116 4.20 13.27 7.26
C ASP A 116 3.99 12.86 5.79
N VAL A 117 3.07 11.93 5.51
CA VAL A 117 2.75 11.42 4.17
C VAL A 117 1.52 12.12 3.57
N LEU A 118 0.70 12.78 4.42
CA LEU A 118 -0.51 13.52 4.01
C LEU A 118 -0.15 14.87 3.38
#